data_AF-A0A945VZI6-F1
#
_entry.id   AF-A0A945VZI6-F1
#
_cell.length_a   1.000
_cell.length_b   1.000
_cell.length_c   1.000
_cell.angle_alpha   90.00
_cell.angle_beta   90.00
_cell.angle_gamma   90.00
#
_symmetry.space_group_name_H-M   'P 1'
#
loop_
_entity.id
_entity.type
_entity.pdbx_description
1 polymer ?
#
loop_
_entity_poly.entity_id
_entity_poly.type
_entity_poly.pdbx_seq_one_letter_code
_entity_poly.pdbx_strand_id
1 'polypeptide(L)'
;MRERRKNIQYLTSEEIVKVKAVLAPEETSLHLRDKAVGLLALYTGLRCCDIAGMSLDCIEWSEDLIRVKQQKTDVPLELPMTAIVGNAIFDYITKERPKTERSEIFLSESCPYGALKSASLAHIANRIMEAACIRQGKGNRRGFHIFRHHLATALLGNGIPQPVISRILGHTSPDSLDAYLSSDFPHLKECSLSVERFPLRKEVMQ
;
A
#
# COMPACT_ATOMS: atom_id res chain seq x y z
N MET A 1 23.47 21.97 -7.61
CA MET A 1 22.13 22.26 -7.08
C MET A 1 21.39 20.93 -6.96
N ARG A 2 21.20 20.35 -5.77
CA ARG A 2 20.38 19.13 -5.63
C ARG A 2 18.95 19.50 -6.03
N GLU A 3 18.39 18.84 -7.03
CA GLU A 3 16.97 19.01 -7.39
C GLU A 3 16.12 18.96 -6.12
N ARG A 4 15.28 19.99 -5.92
CA ARG A 4 14.28 19.98 -4.84
C ARG A 4 13.36 18.79 -5.08
N ARG A 5 13.59 17.69 -4.36
CA ARG A 5 12.70 16.52 -4.38
C ARG A 5 11.31 17.00 -3.93
N LYS A 6 10.31 16.87 -4.82
CA LYS A 6 8.92 17.19 -4.49
C LYS A 6 8.44 16.23 -3.39
N ASN A 7 7.71 16.74 -2.41
CA ASN A 7 7.09 15.90 -1.38
C ASN A 7 6.19 14.87 -2.06
N ILE A 8 6.44 13.60 -1.76
CA ILE A 8 5.71 12.52 -2.39
C ILE A 8 4.36 12.39 -1.68
N GLN A 9 3.27 12.50 -2.44
CA GLN A 9 1.94 12.34 -1.87
C GLN A 9 1.72 10.90 -1.38
N TYR A 10 1.12 10.79 -0.20
CA TYR A 10 0.65 9.57 0.47
C TYR A 10 -0.79 9.78 0.96
N LEU A 11 -1.49 8.71 1.35
CA LEU A 11 -2.87 8.79 1.84
C LEU A 11 -2.93 9.46 3.22
N THR A 12 -3.81 10.45 3.39
CA THR A 12 -4.08 11.05 4.70
C THR A 12 -4.94 10.13 5.56
N SER A 13 -5.00 10.39 6.87
CA SER A 13 -5.87 9.64 7.81
C SER A 13 -7.34 9.60 7.36
N GLU A 14 -7.86 10.73 6.87
CA GLU A 14 -9.23 10.83 6.35
C GLU A 14 -9.43 10.00 5.07
N GLU A 15 -8.45 10.04 4.16
CA GLU A 15 -8.49 9.23 2.93
C GLU A 15 -8.44 7.74 3.24
N ILE A 16 -7.64 7.32 4.24
CA ILE A 16 -7.54 5.92 4.67
C ILE A 16 -8.87 5.42 5.22
N VAL A 17 -9.59 6.23 6.00
CA VAL A 17 -10.92 5.86 6.51
C VAL A 17 -11.88 5.61 5.36
N LYS A 18 -11.90 6.50 4.35
CA LYS A 18 -12.74 6.31 3.15
C LYS A 18 -12.34 5.08 2.34
N VAL A 19 -11.05 4.84 2.15
CA VAL A 19 -10.53 3.64 1.48
C VAL A 19 -10.93 2.37 2.23
N LYS A 20 -10.79 2.34 3.56
CA LYS A 20 -11.19 1.18 4.37
C LYS A 20 -12.69 0.94 4.30
N ALA A 21 -13.50 2.00 4.28
CA ALA A 21 -14.95 1.87 4.15
C ALA A 21 -15.35 1.19 2.83
N VAL A 22 -14.75 1.58 1.70
CA VAL A 22 -15.09 0.96 0.40
C VAL A 22 -14.54 -0.45 0.22
N LEU A 23 -13.49 -0.80 0.97
CA LEU A 23 -12.92 -2.15 0.98
C LEU A 23 -13.61 -3.08 1.99
N ALA A 24 -14.56 -2.59 2.77
CA ALA A 24 -15.26 -3.37 3.79
C ALA A 24 -16.07 -4.51 3.14
N PRO A 25 -16.21 -5.68 3.80
CA PRO A 25 -16.93 -6.83 3.23
C PRO A 25 -18.37 -6.52 2.80
N GLU A 26 -19.09 -5.72 3.58
CA GLU A 26 -20.50 -5.35 3.40
C GLU A 26 -20.75 -4.41 2.21
N GLU A 27 -19.73 -3.69 1.75
CA GLU A 27 -19.85 -2.76 0.62
C GLU A 27 -19.98 -3.52 -0.72
N THR A 28 -20.64 -2.98 -1.74
CA THR A 28 -20.80 -3.72 -3.03
C THR A 28 -20.29 -2.95 -4.24
N SER A 29 -19.80 -1.73 -4.06
CA SER A 29 -19.23 -0.90 -5.14
C SER A 29 -17.96 -1.46 -5.81
N LEU A 30 -17.28 -2.43 -5.18
CA LEU A 30 -16.06 -3.05 -5.70
C LEU A 30 -16.19 -4.58 -5.73
N HIS A 31 -15.57 -5.19 -6.74
CA HIS A 31 -15.42 -6.66 -6.81
C HIS A 31 -14.56 -7.19 -5.66
N LEU A 32 -14.77 -8.45 -5.28
CA LEU A 32 -14.00 -9.12 -4.24
C LEU A 32 -12.52 -9.18 -4.61
N ARG A 33 -12.18 -9.35 -5.89
CA ARG A 33 -10.78 -9.28 -6.35
C ARG A 33 -10.16 -7.93 -5.99
N ASP A 34 -10.85 -6.85 -6.32
CA ASP A 34 -10.35 -5.49 -6.14
C ASP A 34 -10.22 -5.17 -4.64
N LYS A 35 -11.16 -5.65 -3.82
CA LYS A 35 -11.08 -5.56 -2.36
C LYS A 35 -9.89 -6.31 -1.79
N ALA A 36 -9.71 -7.57 -2.19
CA ALA A 36 -8.59 -8.40 -1.74
C ALA A 36 -7.24 -7.77 -2.11
N VAL A 37 -7.09 -7.30 -3.36
CA VAL A 37 -5.89 -6.58 -3.82
C VAL A 37 -5.67 -5.30 -3.02
N GLY A 38 -6.72 -4.52 -2.78
CA GLY A 38 -6.65 -3.26 -2.03
C GLY A 38 -6.24 -3.46 -0.57
N LEU A 39 -6.87 -4.40 0.14
CA LEU A 39 -6.56 -4.73 1.53
C LEU A 39 -5.15 -5.29 1.67
N LEU A 40 -4.77 -6.22 0.79
CA LEU A 40 -3.42 -6.75 0.74
C LEU A 40 -2.40 -5.62 0.57
N ALA A 41 -2.59 -4.73 -0.40
CA ALA A 41 -1.71 -3.59 -0.62
C ALA A 41 -1.64 -2.64 0.57
N LEU A 42 -2.80 -2.34 1.19
CA LEU A 42 -2.92 -1.40 2.29
C LEU A 42 -2.17 -1.87 3.53
N TYR A 43 -2.25 -3.17 3.86
CA TYR A 43 -1.67 -3.72 5.09
C TYR A 43 -0.26 -4.30 4.93
N THR A 44 0.13 -4.72 3.72
CA THR A 44 1.46 -5.32 3.47
C THR A 44 2.42 -4.40 2.72
N GLY A 45 1.92 -3.41 2.00
CA GLY A 45 2.72 -2.52 1.18
C GLY A 45 3.50 -3.23 0.06
N LEU A 46 3.11 -4.45 -0.31
CA LEU A 46 3.71 -5.20 -1.41
C LEU A 46 3.63 -4.42 -2.73
N ARG A 47 4.58 -4.65 -3.63
CA ARG A 47 4.60 -3.99 -4.94
C ARG A 47 3.51 -4.60 -5.83
N CYS A 48 3.07 -3.84 -6.83
CA CYS A 48 2.07 -4.34 -7.79
C CYS A 48 2.54 -5.60 -8.53
N CYS A 49 3.82 -5.68 -8.89
CA CYS A 49 4.39 -6.86 -9.54
C CYS A 49 4.41 -8.08 -8.62
N ASP A 50 4.72 -7.87 -7.34
CA ASP A 50 4.76 -8.93 -6.35
C ASP A 50 3.34 -9.49 -6.15
N ILE A 51 2.33 -8.64 -5.95
CA ILE A 51 0.92 -9.07 -5.82
C ILE A 51 0.39 -9.73 -7.09
N ALA A 52 0.71 -9.17 -8.27
CA ALA A 52 0.31 -9.73 -9.56
C ALA A 52 0.86 -11.14 -9.77
N GLY A 53 2.06 -11.42 -9.26
CA GLY A 53 2.72 -12.72 -9.37
C GLY A 53 2.46 -13.67 -8.21
N MET A 54 1.61 -13.32 -7.24
CA MET A 54 1.31 -14.23 -6.12
C MET A 54 0.52 -15.43 -6.60
N SER A 55 0.98 -16.60 -6.19
CA SER A 55 0.31 -17.88 -6.38
C SER A 55 -0.30 -18.40 -5.07
N LEU A 56 -1.20 -19.36 -5.16
CA LEU A 56 -1.97 -19.88 -4.02
C LEU A 56 -1.07 -20.46 -2.92
N ASP A 57 0.09 -21.01 -3.30
CA ASP A 57 1.15 -21.51 -2.41
C ASP A 57 1.91 -20.41 -1.66
N CYS A 58 1.75 -19.13 -2.05
CA CYS A 58 2.27 -18.02 -1.26
C CYS A 58 1.52 -17.80 0.06
N ILE A 59 0.35 -18.41 0.24
CA ILE A 59 -0.49 -18.24 1.44
C ILE A 59 -0.41 -19.47 2.31
N GLU A 60 0.18 -19.30 3.50
CA GLU A 60 0.20 -20.32 4.54
C GLU A 60 -0.95 -20.05 5.52
N TRP A 61 -2.08 -20.73 5.30
CA TRP A 61 -3.30 -20.54 6.09
C TRP A 61 -3.17 -21.04 7.53
N SER A 62 -2.32 -22.04 7.78
CA SER A 62 -2.17 -22.63 9.12
C SER A 62 -1.41 -21.73 10.09
N GLU A 63 -0.47 -20.94 9.57
CA GLU A 63 0.42 -20.07 10.34
C GLU A 63 0.08 -18.57 10.20
N ASP A 64 -0.99 -18.25 9.45
CA ASP A 64 -1.35 -16.88 9.08
C ASP A 64 -0.16 -16.11 8.45
N LEU A 65 0.51 -16.70 7.47
CA LEU A 65 1.68 -16.11 6.80
C LEU A 65 1.50 -15.94 5.29
N ILE A 66 2.09 -14.87 4.77
CA ILE A 66 2.28 -14.64 3.34
C ILE A 66 3.78 -14.78 3.04
N ARG A 67 4.13 -15.74 2.18
CA ARG A 67 5.49 -16.01 1.71
C ARG A 67 5.59 -15.72 0.23
N VAL A 68 6.34 -14.69 -0.13
CA VAL A 68 6.53 -14.31 -1.53
C VAL A 68 8.00 -14.16 -1.86
N LYS A 69 8.41 -14.62 -3.04
CA LYS A 69 9.70 -14.24 -3.61
C LYS A 69 9.51 -12.95 -4.40
N GLN A 70 10.09 -11.85 -3.93
CA GLN A 70 9.88 -10.55 -4.55
C GLN A 70 10.47 -10.51 -5.96
N GLN A 71 9.70 -10.09 -6.96
CA GLN A 71 10.14 -10.10 -8.36
C GLN A 71 11.25 -9.08 -8.62
N LYS A 72 11.22 -7.93 -7.93
CA LYS A 72 12.16 -6.84 -8.17
C LYS A 72 13.56 -7.10 -7.59
N THR A 73 13.62 -7.75 -6.45
CA THR A 73 14.83 -7.90 -5.63
C THR A 73 15.31 -9.34 -5.56
N ASP A 74 14.48 -10.30 -5.98
CA ASP A 74 14.67 -11.74 -5.82
C ASP A 74 14.80 -12.21 -4.35
N VAL A 75 14.44 -11.34 -3.41
CA VAL A 75 14.53 -11.59 -1.96
C VAL A 75 13.23 -12.26 -1.48
N PRO A 76 13.33 -13.40 -0.76
CA PRO A 76 12.20 -13.97 -0.05
C PRO A 76 11.69 -13.01 1.03
N LEU A 77 10.38 -12.82 1.08
CA LEU A 77 9.71 -11.99 2.06
C LEU A 77 8.60 -12.79 2.73
N GLU A 78 8.63 -12.80 4.06
CA GLU A 78 7.60 -13.37 4.91
C GLU A 78 6.90 -12.24 5.65
N LEU A 79 5.56 -12.21 5.59
CA LEU A 79 4.74 -11.21 6.23
C LEU A 79 3.58 -11.87 6.98
N PRO A 80 3.17 -11.34 8.14
CA PRO A 80 1.96 -11.79 8.80
C PRO A 80 0.74 -11.48 7.94
N MET A 81 -0.17 -12.45 7.83
CA MET A 81 -1.47 -12.32 7.20
C MET A 81 -2.49 -11.94 8.28
N THR A 82 -2.99 -10.70 8.24
CA THR A 82 -4.09 -10.33 9.13
C THR A 82 -5.38 -11.00 8.70
N ALA A 83 -6.28 -11.28 9.63
CA ALA A 83 -7.59 -11.87 9.33
C ALA A 83 -8.36 -11.07 8.27
N ILE A 84 -8.24 -9.74 8.26
CA ILE A 84 -8.88 -8.88 7.26
C ILE A 84 -8.37 -9.20 5.85
N VAL A 85 -7.06 -9.39 5.69
CA VAL A 85 -6.44 -9.72 4.39
C VAL A 85 -6.77 -11.17 4.00
N GLY A 86 -6.60 -12.11 4.93
CA GLY A 86 -6.89 -13.53 4.70
C GLY A 86 -8.34 -13.77 4.28
N ASN A 87 -9.30 -13.17 5.00
CA ASN A 87 -10.73 -13.29 4.68
C ASN A 87 -11.05 -12.71 3.30
N ALA A 88 -10.48 -11.56 2.94
CA ALA A 88 -10.72 -10.96 1.64
C ALA A 88 -10.16 -11.81 0.48
N ILE A 89 -8.97 -12.39 0.66
CA ILE A 89 -8.38 -13.32 -0.30
C ILE A 89 -9.24 -14.59 -0.41
N PHE A 90 -9.66 -15.16 0.72
CA PHE A 90 -10.52 -16.34 0.77
C PHE A 90 -11.87 -16.10 0.08
N ASP A 91 -12.51 -14.97 0.36
CA ASP A 91 -13.78 -14.58 -0.25
C ASP A 91 -13.64 -14.47 -1.78
N TYR A 92 -12.57 -13.83 -2.26
CA TYR A 92 -12.31 -13.78 -3.69
C TYR A 92 -12.10 -15.18 -4.29
N ILE A 93 -11.23 -16.00 -3.70
CA ILE A 93 -10.91 -17.35 -4.20
C ILE A 93 -12.16 -18.23 -4.27
N THR A 94 -13.03 -18.15 -3.27
CA THR A 94 -14.18 -19.05 -3.14
C THR A 94 -15.44 -18.56 -3.86
N LYS A 95 -15.63 -17.25 -4.01
CA LYS A 95 -16.89 -16.67 -4.51
C LYS A 95 -16.79 -16.07 -5.91
N GLU A 96 -15.64 -15.54 -6.32
CA GLU A 96 -15.51 -14.75 -7.56
C GLU A 96 -14.41 -15.26 -8.51
N ARG A 97 -13.34 -15.88 -7.99
CA ARG A 97 -12.24 -16.38 -8.82
C ARG A 97 -12.75 -17.46 -9.79
N PRO A 98 -12.49 -17.33 -11.11
CA PRO A 98 -12.84 -18.35 -12.10
C PRO A 98 -12.23 -19.72 -11.75
N LYS A 99 -12.97 -20.80 -12.04
CA LYS A 99 -12.46 -22.17 -11.88
C LYS A 99 -11.44 -22.46 -12.98
N THR A 100 -10.18 -22.62 -12.59
CA THR A 100 -9.06 -22.88 -13.50
C THR A 100 -7.92 -23.57 -12.75
N GLU A 101 -7.09 -24.31 -13.49
CA GLU A 101 -5.87 -24.97 -12.99
C GLU A 101 -4.71 -24.00 -12.73
N ARG A 102 -4.89 -22.71 -13.00
CA ARG A 102 -3.89 -21.68 -12.72
C ARG A 102 -3.60 -21.60 -11.23
N SER A 103 -2.32 -21.47 -10.88
CA SER A 103 -1.88 -21.30 -9.49
C SER A 103 -1.92 -19.84 -9.05
N GLU A 104 -1.95 -18.88 -9.97
CA GLU A 104 -1.99 -17.46 -9.61
C GLU A 104 -3.26 -17.11 -8.83
N ILE A 105 -3.12 -16.36 -7.74
CA ILE A 105 -4.26 -15.95 -6.90
C ILE A 105 -5.18 -15.07 -7.74
N PHE A 106 -4.66 -13.94 -8.24
CA PHE A 106 -5.43 -12.92 -8.92
C PHE A 106 -5.44 -13.12 -10.43
N LEU A 107 -6.65 -13.24 -10.98
CA LEU A 107 -6.87 -13.49 -12.40
C LEU A 107 -7.59 -12.32 -13.08
N SER A 108 -7.42 -12.23 -14.40
CA SER A 108 -8.20 -11.36 -15.28
C SER A 108 -9.69 -11.73 -15.20
N GLU A 109 -10.56 -10.74 -15.37
CA GLU A 109 -12.02 -10.93 -15.49
C GLU A 109 -12.43 -11.50 -16.85
N SER A 110 -11.60 -11.34 -17.87
CA SER A 110 -11.90 -11.77 -19.25
C SER A 110 -11.19 -13.07 -19.62
N CYS A 111 -11.89 -13.93 -20.35
CA CYS A 111 -11.32 -15.10 -21.03
C CYS A 111 -10.12 -14.64 -21.89
N PRO A 112 -8.95 -15.30 -21.83
CA PRO A 112 -8.67 -16.63 -21.27
C PRO A 112 -8.29 -16.70 -19.78
N TYR A 113 -8.79 -15.79 -18.93
CA TYR A 113 -8.59 -15.75 -17.47
C TYR A 113 -7.10 -15.89 -17.10
N GLY A 114 -6.25 -15.11 -17.76
CA GLY A 114 -4.82 -15.09 -17.49
C GLY A 114 -4.50 -14.47 -16.11
N ALA A 115 -3.26 -14.65 -15.67
CA ALA A 115 -2.74 -13.95 -14.50
C ALA A 115 -2.94 -12.43 -14.63
N LEU A 116 -3.31 -11.80 -13.52
CA LEU A 116 -3.51 -10.35 -13.50
C LEU A 116 -2.17 -9.64 -13.77
N LYS A 117 -2.16 -8.68 -14.69
CA LYS A 117 -0.94 -7.93 -15.03
C LYS A 117 -0.72 -6.77 -14.06
N SER A 118 0.53 -6.39 -13.83
CA SER A 118 0.89 -5.22 -12.99
C SER A 118 0.14 -3.93 -13.39
N ALA A 119 -0.09 -3.71 -14.69
CA ALA A 119 -0.86 -2.57 -15.18
C ALA A 119 -2.33 -2.61 -14.73
N SER A 120 -2.95 -3.79 -14.69
CA SER A 120 -4.32 -3.98 -14.21
C SER A 120 -4.46 -3.59 -12.73
N LEU A 121 -3.44 -3.83 -11.91
CA LEU A 121 -3.48 -3.40 -10.50
C LEU A 121 -3.48 -1.88 -10.35
N ALA A 122 -2.86 -1.13 -11.28
CA ALA A 122 -2.96 0.32 -11.27
C ALA A 122 -4.40 0.79 -11.56
N HIS A 123 -5.11 0.10 -12.44
CA HIS A 123 -6.54 0.34 -12.69
C HIS A 123 -7.40 -0.01 -11.46
N ILE A 124 -7.13 -1.13 -10.80
CA ILE A 124 -7.80 -1.49 -9.53
C ILE A 124 -7.59 -0.41 -8.47
N ALA A 125 -6.36 0.06 -8.29
CA ALA A 125 -6.08 1.15 -7.37
C ALA A 125 -6.89 2.42 -7.71
N ASN A 126 -7.03 2.76 -8.99
CA ASN A 126 -7.83 3.91 -9.41
C ASN A 126 -9.33 3.70 -9.10
N ARG A 127 -9.87 2.50 -9.37
CA ARG A 127 -11.26 2.15 -9.03
C ARG A 127 -11.53 2.28 -7.53
N ILE A 128 -10.59 1.87 -6.68
CA ILE A 128 -10.69 2.04 -5.23
C ILE A 128 -10.75 3.53 -4.86
N MET A 129 -9.90 4.37 -5.46
CA MET A 129 -9.91 5.82 -5.20
C MET A 129 -11.18 6.50 -5.72
N GLU A 130 -11.73 6.03 -6.84
CA GLU A 130 -12.99 6.47 -7.43
C GLU A 130 -14.17 6.10 -6.53
N ALA A 131 -14.26 4.84 -6.08
CA ALA A 131 -15.28 4.39 -5.14
C ALA A 131 -15.22 5.16 -3.81
N ALA A 132 -14.01 5.46 -3.32
CA ALA A 132 -13.81 6.24 -2.10
C ALA A 132 -14.03 7.76 -2.29
N CYS A 133 -14.32 8.24 -3.51
CA CYS A 133 -14.49 9.65 -3.85
C CYS A 133 -13.28 10.52 -3.44
N ILE A 134 -12.06 9.99 -3.56
CA ILE A 134 -10.83 10.71 -3.22
C ILE A 134 -9.92 10.87 -4.43
N ARG A 135 -9.06 11.90 -4.39
CA ARG A 135 -7.97 12.11 -5.36
C ARG A 135 -8.42 12.24 -6.84
N GLN A 136 -9.67 12.67 -7.08
CA GLN A 136 -10.25 12.80 -8.43
C GLN A 136 -9.78 14.05 -9.23
N GLY A 137 -9.11 15.00 -8.58
CA GLY A 137 -8.50 16.15 -9.25
C GLY A 137 -7.30 15.81 -10.15
N LYS A 138 -7.01 16.72 -11.11
CA LYS A 138 -5.82 16.66 -11.97
C LYS A 138 -4.55 16.85 -11.13
N GLY A 139 -3.51 16.06 -11.39
CA GLY A 139 -2.23 16.13 -10.69
C GLY A 139 -2.17 15.40 -9.35
N ASN A 140 -3.29 14.83 -8.86
CA ASN A 140 -3.27 13.95 -7.70
C ASN A 140 -2.53 12.66 -8.04
N ARG A 141 -1.62 12.25 -7.15
CA ARG A 141 -0.97 10.94 -7.29
C ARG A 141 -2.01 9.85 -7.08
N ARG A 142 -2.18 8.99 -8.08
CA ARG A 142 -2.99 7.78 -8.03
C ARG A 142 -2.13 6.56 -8.34
N GLY A 143 -2.72 5.38 -8.19
CA GLY A 143 -2.08 4.11 -8.50
C GLY A 143 -1.40 3.45 -7.31
N PHE A 144 -0.86 2.28 -7.57
CA PHE A 144 -0.60 1.27 -6.54
C PHE A 144 0.47 1.66 -5.51
N HIS A 145 1.46 2.45 -5.92
CA HIS A 145 2.55 2.86 -5.02
C HIS A 145 2.09 3.72 -3.84
N ILE A 146 0.89 4.29 -3.89
CA ILE A 146 0.35 5.09 -2.80
C ILE A 146 0.07 4.25 -1.54
N PHE A 147 -0.34 2.98 -1.69
CA PHE A 147 -0.56 2.07 -0.56
C PHE A 147 0.76 1.72 0.12
N ARG A 148 1.80 1.45 -0.66
CA ARG A 148 3.15 1.22 -0.13
C ARG A 148 3.72 2.46 0.56
N HIS A 149 3.46 3.65 0.02
CA HIS A 149 3.80 4.91 0.70
C HIS A 149 3.06 5.08 2.01
N HIS A 150 1.76 4.82 2.01
CA HIS A 150 0.96 4.84 3.22
C HIS A 150 1.54 3.93 4.31
N LEU A 151 1.82 2.65 4.02
CA LEU A 151 2.36 1.73 5.02
C LEU A 151 3.70 2.21 5.57
N ALA A 152 4.62 2.63 4.70
CA ALA A 152 5.94 3.11 5.12
C ALA A 152 5.84 4.35 6.02
N THR A 153 5.04 5.34 5.63
CA THR A 153 4.82 6.55 6.44
C THR A 153 4.10 6.24 7.75
N ALA A 154 3.15 5.30 7.75
CA ALA A 154 2.46 4.87 8.96
C ALA A 154 3.42 4.17 9.93
N LEU A 155 4.29 3.28 9.45
CA LEU A 155 5.30 2.63 10.29
C LEU A 155 6.31 3.65 10.86
N LEU A 156 6.78 4.59 10.03
CA LEU A 156 7.66 5.68 10.47
C LEU A 156 7.00 6.54 11.55
N GLY A 157 5.78 7.00 11.32
CA GLY A 157 5.05 7.82 12.28
C GLY A 157 4.70 7.12 13.59
N ASN A 158 4.72 5.78 13.62
CA ASN A 158 4.60 4.97 14.84
C ASN A 158 5.96 4.66 15.50
N GLY A 159 7.05 5.29 15.06
CA GLY A 159 8.38 5.13 15.65
C GLY A 159 9.04 3.79 15.35
N ILE A 160 8.58 3.05 14.33
CA ILE A 160 9.20 1.77 13.97
C ILE A 160 10.60 2.03 13.39
N PRO A 161 11.66 1.36 13.89
CA PRO A 161 13.02 1.60 13.41
C PRO A 161 13.16 1.33 11.91
N GLN A 162 13.90 2.21 11.23
CA GLN A 162 14.13 2.14 9.78
C GLN A 162 14.58 0.76 9.26
N PRO A 163 15.49 0.01 9.93
CA PRO A 163 15.87 -1.33 9.47
C PRO A 163 14.70 -2.32 9.45
N VAL A 164 13.77 -2.19 10.39
CA VAL A 164 12.57 -3.04 10.47
C VAL A 164 11.63 -2.70 9.30
N ILE A 165 11.40 -1.41 9.05
CA ILE A 165 10.59 -0.95 7.91
C ILE A 165 11.20 -1.41 6.58
N SER A 166 12.52 -1.29 6.43
CA SER A 166 13.27 -1.75 5.26
C SER A 166 13.03 -3.25 5.01
N ARG A 167 13.03 -4.06 6.08
CA ARG A 167 12.77 -5.50 5.99
C ARG A 167 11.32 -5.82 5.63
N ILE A 168 10.33 -5.16 6.26
CA ILE A 168 8.90 -5.31 5.93
C ILE A 168 8.65 -4.98 4.47
N LEU A 169 9.26 -3.90 3.97
CA LEU A 169 9.10 -3.47 2.58
C LEU A 169 9.94 -4.31 1.60
N GLY A 170 10.93 -5.08 2.07
CA GLY A 170 11.88 -5.80 1.21
C GLY A 170 12.74 -4.82 0.39
N HIS A 171 13.36 -3.86 1.06
CA HIS A 171 14.40 -3.01 0.48
C HIS A 171 15.77 -3.66 0.71
N THR A 172 16.60 -3.68 -0.34
CA THR A 172 17.98 -4.16 -0.28
C THR A 172 18.96 -3.09 0.20
N SER A 173 18.59 -1.81 0.11
CA SER A 173 19.35 -0.68 0.65
C SER A 173 18.49 0.15 1.61
N PRO A 174 19.00 0.49 2.81
CA PRO A 174 18.35 1.39 3.75
C PRO A 174 18.01 2.77 3.16
N ASP A 175 18.83 3.28 2.24
CA ASP A 175 18.65 4.59 1.58
C ASP A 175 17.33 4.69 0.81
N SER A 176 16.73 3.55 0.46
CA SER A 176 15.41 3.50 -0.18
C SER A 176 14.31 4.07 0.73
N LEU A 177 14.56 4.18 2.04
CA LEU A 177 13.63 4.76 3.00
C LEU A 177 13.64 6.30 3.00
N ASP A 178 14.65 6.95 2.43
CA ASP A 178 14.75 8.41 2.35
C ASP A 178 13.55 9.05 1.65
N ALA A 179 12.92 8.31 0.73
CA ALA A 179 11.72 8.76 0.03
C ALA A 179 10.51 8.98 0.94
N TYR A 180 10.50 8.39 2.14
CA TYR A 180 9.39 8.46 3.09
C TYR A 180 9.67 9.38 4.28
N LEU A 181 10.95 9.68 4.57
CA LEU A 181 11.35 10.49 5.73
C LEU A 181 10.73 11.90 5.71
N SER A 182 10.57 12.50 4.52
CA SER A 182 9.95 13.83 4.40
C SER A 182 8.46 13.84 4.78
N SER A 183 7.84 12.66 4.94
CA SER A 183 6.44 12.49 5.35
C SER A 183 6.28 12.27 6.86
N ASP A 184 7.38 12.07 7.60
CA ASP A 184 7.37 11.87 9.05
C ASP A 184 7.38 13.21 9.79
N PHE A 185 6.31 13.99 9.58
CA PHE A 185 6.16 15.31 10.17
C PHE A 185 6.28 15.32 11.72
N PRO A 186 5.74 14.34 12.47
CA PRO A 186 5.89 14.31 13.92
C PRO A 186 7.35 14.35 14.38
N HIS A 187 8.19 13.44 13.89
CA HIS A 187 9.61 13.39 14.29
C HIS A 187 10.42 14.53 13.66
N LEU A 188 10.07 14.98 12.45
CA LEU A 188 10.71 16.17 11.85
C LEU A 188 10.47 17.43 12.67
N LYS A 189 9.31 17.55 13.34
CA LYS A 189 9.00 18.66 14.24
C LYS A 189 9.89 18.64 15.48
N GLU A 190 10.21 17.46 16.01
CA GLU A 190 11.14 17.32 17.15
C GLU A 190 12.56 17.77 16.79
N CYS A 191 12.97 17.55 15.54
CA CYS A 191 14.26 18.00 15.01
C CYS A 191 14.28 19.49 14.59
N SER A 192 13.18 20.23 14.77
CA SER A 192 13.12 21.63 14.37
C SER A 192 13.97 22.51 15.29
N LEU A 193 14.67 23.49 14.69
CA LEU A 193 15.42 24.48 15.47
C LEU A 193 14.43 25.36 16.25
N SER A 194 14.76 25.65 17.51
CA SER A 194 13.99 26.61 18.32
C SER A 194 13.88 27.96 17.59
N VAL A 195 12.65 28.47 17.51
CA VAL A 195 12.36 29.79 16.93
C VAL A 195 12.70 30.92 17.90
N GLU A 196 13.09 30.62 19.15
CA GLU A 196 13.45 31.62 20.17
C GLU A 196 14.60 32.53 19.72
N ARG A 197 15.50 32.03 18.85
CA ARG A 197 16.60 32.83 18.27
C ARG A 197 16.15 33.74 17.12
N PHE A 198 14.90 33.63 16.68
CA PHE A 198 14.31 34.40 15.59
C PHE A 198 13.05 35.11 16.10
N PRO A 199 13.16 36.31 16.69
CA PRO A 199 12.02 37.00 17.28
C PRO A 199 10.94 37.27 16.23
N LEU A 200 9.81 36.57 16.34
CA LEU A 200 8.63 36.80 15.52
C LEU A 200 7.98 38.11 15.96
N ARG A 201 7.80 39.07 15.04
CA ARG A 201 7.01 40.27 15.32
C ARG A 201 5.55 39.84 15.58
N LYS A 202 4.95 40.37 16.65
CA LYS A 202 3.59 40.03 17.13
C LYS A 202 2.46 40.24 16.10
N GLU A 203 2.73 40.82 14.94
CA GLU A 203 1.73 41.19 13.94
C GLU A 203 1.32 40.04 13.01
N VAL A 204 1.96 38.86 13.08
CA VAL A 204 1.77 37.77 12.10
C VAL A 204 0.92 36.60 12.65
N MET A 205 0.35 36.72 13.84
CA MET A 205 -0.61 35.73 14.37
C MET A 205 -1.91 36.44 14.77
N GLN A 206 -2.73 36.78 13.78
CA GLN A 206 -4.17 37.01 13.91
C GLN A 206 -4.90 36.02 13.01
#